data_AF-A0A0P1KX75-F1
#
_entry.id   AF-A0A0P1KX75-F1
#
_cell.length_a   1.000
_cell.length_b   1.000
_cell.length_c   1.000
_cell.angle_alpha   90.00
_cell.angle_beta   90.00
_cell.angle_gamma   90.00
#
_symmetry.space_group_name_H-M   'P 1'
#
loop_
_entity.id
_entity.type
_entity.pdbx_description
1 polymer ?
#
loop_
_entity_poly.entity_id
_entity_poly.type
_entity_poly.pdbx_seq_one_letter_code
_entity_poly.pdbx_strand_id
1 'polypeptide(L)'
;MCPGVLVCRKQFFGTASLHNIVPSELSHGWEPQVEIFEGLICVCELMSKSDDIPWYRIVFEWKGNDVERPQGKDTFFGQTAIMKGTSDLNKTVKNREEWFEVLMECPEQRLVALELRIKDIREDQNFRDLLFRIREEYEMIDEMMEESDDFGDFIG
;
A
#
# COMPACT_ATOMS: atom_id res chain seq x y z
N MET A 1 17.80 1.41 -0.26
CA MET A 1 17.52 0.63 -1.49
C MET A 1 17.94 -0.80 -1.21
N CYS A 2 17.02 -1.76 -1.19
CA CYS A 2 17.37 -3.17 -1.04
C CYS A 2 17.94 -3.68 -2.38
N PRO A 3 19.20 -4.12 -2.44
CA PRO A 3 19.75 -4.71 -3.66
C PRO A 3 18.96 -5.99 -3.97
N GLY A 4 18.31 -6.05 -5.14
CA GLY A 4 17.63 -7.25 -5.63
C GLY A 4 16.13 -7.13 -5.92
N VAL A 5 15.50 -5.97 -5.67
CA VAL A 5 14.07 -5.76 -5.98
C VAL A 5 13.90 -5.03 -7.31
N LEU A 6 13.08 -5.59 -8.20
CA LEU A 6 12.72 -5.02 -9.50
C LEU A 6 11.25 -4.58 -9.47
N VAL A 7 10.94 -3.39 -10.01
CA VAL A 7 9.55 -2.96 -10.21
C VAL A 7 9.06 -3.61 -11.51
N CYS A 8 8.04 -4.46 -11.42
CA CYS A 8 7.51 -5.19 -12.58
C CYS A 8 6.30 -4.49 -13.19
N ARG A 9 5.40 -3.96 -12.35
CA ARG A 9 4.18 -3.30 -12.82
C ARG A 9 3.87 -2.09 -11.98
N LYS A 10 3.40 -1.03 -12.63
CA LYS A 10 2.86 0.17 -11.99
C LYS A 10 1.41 0.36 -12.43
N GLN A 11 0.51 0.48 -11.47
CA GLN A 11 -0.88 0.84 -11.71
C GLN A 11 -1.15 2.19 -11.06
N PHE A 12 -1.51 3.17 -11.89
CA PHE A 12 -1.81 4.52 -11.43
C PHE A 12 -3.31 4.67 -11.21
N PHE A 13 -3.64 5.39 -10.16
CA PHE A 13 -5.00 5.82 -9.85
C PHE A 13 -5.08 7.34 -9.91
N GLY A 14 -6.31 7.83 -10.02
CA GLY A 14 -6.62 9.25 -10.07
C GLY A 14 -6.21 10.03 -8.82
N THR A 15 -6.77 11.24 -8.69
CA THR A 15 -6.41 12.12 -7.57
C THR A 15 -6.97 11.62 -6.24
N ALA A 16 -6.09 11.49 -5.26
CA ALA A 16 -6.40 11.11 -3.89
C ALA A 16 -5.77 12.07 -2.89
N SER A 17 -6.36 12.12 -1.71
CA SER A 17 -5.89 12.96 -0.60
C SER A 17 -5.54 12.10 0.60
N LEU A 18 -4.47 12.47 1.30
CA LEU A 18 -4.11 11.91 2.60
C LEU A 18 -4.40 12.90 3.71
N HIS A 19 -5.00 12.41 4.79
CA HIS A 19 -5.37 13.18 5.98
C HIS A 19 -4.71 12.57 7.22
N ASN A 20 -4.43 13.38 8.24
CA ASN A 20 -3.95 12.84 9.51
C ASN A 20 -5.05 12.00 10.19
N ILE A 21 -4.64 10.88 10.78
CA ILE A 21 -5.48 10.10 11.70
C ILE A 21 -4.91 10.24 13.09
N VAL A 22 -5.82 10.41 14.05
CA VAL A 22 -5.50 10.25 15.46
C VAL A 22 -5.91 8.84 15.85
N PRO A 23 -5.00 8.00 16.36
CA PRO A 23 -5.35 6.66 16.80
C PRO A 23 -6.52 6.71 17.78
N SER A 24 -7.51 5.85 17.58
CA SER A 24 -8.71 5.82 18.43
C SER A 24 -8.40 5.54 19.89
N GLU A 25 -7.27 4.90 20.19
CA GLU A 25 -6.84 4.65 21.58
C GLU A 25 -6.36 5.92 22.30
N LEU A 26 -5.99 6.96 21.56
CA LEU A 26 -5.44 8.22 22.05
C LEU A 26 -6.40 9.40 21.92
N SER A 27 -7.46 9.23 21.13
CA SER A 27 -8.51 10.24 20.94
C SER A 27 -9.38 10.36 22.20
N HIS A 28 -9.41 11.57 22.79
CA HIS A 28 -10.34 11.94 23.86
C HIS A 28 -11.55 12.75 23.34
N GLY A 29 -11.75 12.79 22.02
CA GLY A 29 -12.82 13.55 21.38
C GLY A 29 -12.68 13.67 19.86
N TRP A 30 -13.55 14.48 19.25
CA TRP A 30 -13.47 14.82 17.82
C TRP A 30 -12.23 15.67 17.57
N GLU A 31 -11.36 15.21 16.66
CA GLU A 31 -10.17 15.93 16.24
C GLU A 31 -10.28 16.34 14.76
N PRO A 32 -9.82 17.55 14.39
CA PRO A 32 -9.90 18.01 13.02
C PRO A 32 -8.97 17.19 12.11
N GLN A 33 -9.55 16.65 11.05
CA GLN A 33 -8.81 16.03 9.96
C GLN A 33 -8.26 17.12 9.04
N VAL A 34 -6.96 17.10 8.84
CA VAL A 34 -6.18 18.02 8.04
C VAL A 34 -5.61 17.26 6.85
N GLU A 35 -5.90 17.79 5.66
CA GLU A 35 -5.29 17.31 4.43
C GLU A 35 -3.79 17.65 4.44
N ILE A 36 -2.96 16.64 4.30
CA ILE A 36 -1.50 16.77 4.28
C ILE A 36 -0.92 16.54 2.88
N PHE A 37 -1.70 15.92 2.00
CA PHE A 37 -1.30 15.63 0.63
C PHE A 37 -2.53 15.52 -0.28
N GLU A 38 -2.39 16.00 -1.51
CA GLU A 38 -3.27 15.73 -2.63
C GLU A 38 -2.41 15.42 -3.86
N GLY A 39 -2.66 14.27 -4.49
CA GLY A 39 -1.87 13.84 -5.64
C GLY A 39 -2.33 12.51 -6.21
N LEU A 40 -1.42 11.82 -6.89
CA LEU A 40 -1.66 10.54 -7.55
C LEU A 40 -1.23 9.38 -6.64
N ILE A 41 -1.94 8.26 -6.77
CA ILE A 41 -1.55 6.99 -6.16
C ILE A 41 -0.97 6.10 -7.25
N CYS A 42 0.14 5.44 -6.94
CA CYS A 42 0.72 4.39 -7.76
C CYS A 42 0.89 3.12 -6.92
N VAL A 43 0.20 2.04 -7.30
CA VAL A 43 0.46 0.71 -6.73
C VAL A 43 1.54 0.04 -7.58
N CYS A 44 2.66 -0.25 -6.95
CA CYS A 44 3.81 -0.92 -7.55
C CYS A 44 3.81 -2.39 -7.17
N GLU A 45 3.80 -3.25 -8.17
CA GLU A 45 4.14 -4.67 -8.06
C GLU A 45 5.66 -4.82 -8.23
N LEU A 46 6.28 -5.50 -7.28
CA LEU A 46 7.71 -5.65 -7.14
C LEU A 46 8.02 -7.14 -7.16
N MET A 47 9.06 -7.54 -7.87
CA MET A 47 9.59 -8.90 -7.82
C MET A 47 10.97 -8.87 -7.20
N SER A 48 11.21 -9.78 -6.26
CA SER A 48 12.57 -10.05 -5.81
C SER A 48 13.27 -10.95 -6.82
N LYS A 49 14.59 -10.82 -6.95
CA LYS A 49 15.40 -11.81 -7.68
C LYS A 49 15.50 -13.16 -6.96
N SER A 50 15.18 -13.19 -5.67
CA SER A 50 15.27 -14.38 -4.81
C SER A 50 13.94 -15.05 -4.54
N ASP A 51 12.82 -14.37 -4.78
CA ASP A 51 11.48 -14.84 -4.44
C ASP A 51 10.58 -14.72 -5.66
N ASP A 52 9.86 -15.80 -5.97
CA ASP A 52 8.89 -15.84 -7.07
C ASP A 52 7.52 -15.26 -6.66
N ILE A 53 7.39 -14.79 -5.42
CA ILE A 53 6.18 -14.18 -4.87
C ILE A 53 6.19 -12.67 -5.12
N PRO A 54 5.12 -12.09 -5.72
CA PRO A 54 5.04 -10.66 -5.95
C PRO A 54 4.87 -9.89 -4.63
N TRP A 55 5.61 -8.80 -4.49
CA TRP A 55 5.47 -7.85 -3.39
C TRP A 55 4.75 -6.61 -3.87
N TYR A 56 3.95 -5.99 -3.02
CA TYR A 56 3.21 -4.79 -3.38
C TYR A 56 3.61 -3.59 -2.52
N ARG A 57 3.56 -2.40 -3.11
CA ARG A 57 3.78 -1.13 -2.41
C ARG A 57 2.91 -0.04 -2.97
N ILE A 58 2.40 0.83 -2.12
CA ILE A 58 1.67 2.03 -2.55
C ILE A 58 2.61 3.23 -2.46
N VAL A 59 2.70 3.99 -3.53
CA VAL A 59 3.52 5.20 -3.68
C VAL A 59 2.60 6.38 -3.96
N PHE A 60 2.89 7.51 -3.33
CA PHE A 60 2.15 8.75 -3.45
C PHE A 60 3.02 9.78 -4.13
N GLU A 61 2.50 10.35 -5.22
CA GLU A 61 3.20 11.34 -6.02
C GLU A 61 2.38 12.62 -6.12
N TRP A 62 3.00 13.77 -5.90
CA TRP A 62 2.39 15.07 -6.12
C TRP A 62 1.91 15.19 -7.56
N LYS A 63 0.72 15.76 -7.74
CA LYS A 63 0.21 16.09 -9.07
C LYS A 63 1.11 17.16 -9.69
N GLY A 64 1.86 16.81 -10.72
CA GLY A 64 2.68 17.78 -11.44
C GLY A 64 1.80 18.81 -12.13
N ASN A 65 2.00 20.10 -11.83
CA ASN A 65 1.31 21.21 -12.50
C ASN A 65 2.02 21.68 -13.79
N ASP A 66 3.22 21.20 -14.11
CA ASP A 66 4.03 21.73 -15.22
C ASP A 66 4.41 20.66 -16.23
N VAL A 67 4.24 21.00 -17.51
CA VAL A 67 4.49 20.20 -18.72
C VAL A 67 5.99 19.88 -18.94
N GLU A 68 6.90 20.33 -18.06
CA GLU A 68 8.36 20.28 -18.32
C GLU A 68 9.24 19.83 -17.14
N ARG A 69 8.73 19.09 -16.15
CA ARG A 69 9.60 18.56 -15.07
C ARG A 69 10.08 17.13 -15.36
N PRO A 70 11.38 16.84 -15.15
CA PRO A 70 11.90 15.50 -15.36
C PRO A 70 11.24 14.54 -14.37
N GLN A 71 10.55 13.53 -14.90
CA GLN A 71 9.97 12.44 -14.13
C GLN A 71 11.05 11.79 -13.25
N GLY A 72 10.80 11.65 -11.95
CA GLY A 72 11.48 10.60 -11.17
C GLY A 72 11.91 10.92 -9.74
N LYS A 73 11.94 12.18 -9.28
CA LYS A 73 12.26 12.48 -7.86
C LYS A 73 11.47 13.64 -7.26
N ASP A 74 11.23 14.71 -8.00
CA ASP A 74 10.61 15.92 -7.46
C ASP A 74 9.09 15.79 -7.24
N THR A 75 8.49 14.70 -7.69
CA THR A 75 7.07 14.40 -7.50
C THR A 75 6.82 13.46 -6.34
N PHE A 76 7.83 12.81 -5.75
CA PHE A 76 7.61 11.84 -4.68
C PHE A 76 7.17 12.53 -3.38
N PHE A 77 6.06 12.07 -2.81
CA PHE A 77 5.62 12.49 -1.47
C PHE A 77 6.02 11.44 -0.42
N GLY A 78 5.59 10.21 -0.62
CA GLY A 78 5.73 9.15 0.37
C GLY A 78 5.30 7.80 -0.17
N GLN A 79 5.44 6.77 0.66
CA GLN A 79 5.12 5.40 0.27
C GLN A 79 4.81 4.56 1.52
N THR A 80 4.09 3.47 1.33
CA THR A 80 3.84 2.48 2.40
C THR A 80 5.05 1.58 2.62
N ALA A 81 5.03 0.76 3.66
CA ALA A 81 5.92 -0.40 3.73
C ALA A 81 5.68 -1.34 2.53
N ILE A 82 6.69 -2.16 2.21
CA ILE A 82 6.53 -3.24 1.22
C ILE A 82 5.68 -4.34 1.87
N MET A 83 4.61 -4.72 1.17
CA MET A 83 3.71 -5.80 1.57
C MET A 83 4.17 -7.08 0.89
N LYS A 84 4.39 -8.14 1.67
CA LYS A 84 4.91 -9.43 1.16
C LYS A 84 3.96 -10.63 1.38
N GLY A 85 2.73 -10.36 1.79
CA GLY A 85 1.72 -11.40 2.06
C GLY A 85 0.48 -10.81 2.74
N THR A 86 -0.47 -11.68 3.09
CA THR A 86 -1.78 -11.28 3.64
C THR A 86 -1.64 -10.50 4.95
N SER A 87 -0.70 -10.92 5.82
CA SER A 87 -0.44 -10.24 7.10
C SER A 87 0.01 -8.80 6.91
N ASP A 88 0.94 -8.56 5.97
CA ASP A 88 1.48 -7.23 5.73
C ASP A 88 0.46 -6.33 5.03
N LEU A 89 -0.33 -6.88 4.11
CA LEU A 89 -1.41 -6.16 3.45
C LEU A 89 -2.44 -5.66 4.47
N ASN A 90 -2.95 -6.55 5.33
CA ASN A 90 -3.95 -6.21 6.34
C ASN A 90 -3.43 -5.25 7.42
N LYS A 91 -2.13 -5.27 7.70
CA LYS A 91 -1.49 -4.27 8.57
C LYS A 91 -1.37 -2.92 7.89
N THR A 92 -0.98 -2.92 6.62
CA THR A 92 -0.63 -1.70 5.88
C THR A 92 -1.84 -0.94 5.38
N VAL A 93 -2.89 -1.64 4.95
CA VAL A 93 -4.12 -1.05 4.40
C VAL A 93 -5.32 -1.65 5.11
N LYS A 94 -6.07 -0.83 5.85
CA LYS A 94 -7.34 -1.24 6.46
C LYS A 94 -8.49 -0.48 5.83
N ASN A 95 -9.48 -1.22 5.37
CA ASN A 95 -10.70 -0.65 4.85
C ASN A 95 -11.57 -0.13 6.00
N ARG A 96 -11.97 1.13 5.95
CA ARG A 96 -13.03 1.73 6.77
C ARG A 96 -14.24 2.01 5.87
N GLU A 97 -15.41 2.26 6.45
CA GLU A 97 -16.66 2.37 5.68
C GLU A 97 -16.56 3.36 4.51
N GLU A 98 -15.92 4.52 4.73
CA GLU A 98 -15.84 5.60 3.72
C GLU A 98 -14.42 5.90 3.20
N TRP A 99 -13.37 5.31 3.79
CA TRP A 99 -11.97 5.64 3.51
C TRP A 99 -11.02 4.49 3.87
N PHE A 100 -9.73 4.63 3.57
CA PHE A 100 -8.70 3.61 3.92
C PHE A 100 -7.70 4.14 4.93
N GLU A 101 -7.43 3.37 5.98
CA GLU A 101 -6.27 3.61 6.84
C GLU A 101 -5.05 3.03 6.15
N VAL A 102 -4.05 3.86 5.87
CA VAL A 102 -2.78 3.45 5.25
C VAL A 102 -1.60 3.73 6.16
N LEU A 103 -0.73 2.73 6.34
CA LEU A 103 0.53 2.88 7.08
C LEU A 103 1.64 3.34 6.13
N MET A 104 2.06 4.59 6.32
CA MET A 104 3.17 5.19 5.59
C MET A 104 4.51 4.88 6.25
N GLU A 105 5.52 4.58 5.44
CA GLU A 105 6.90 4.45 5.89
C GLU A 105 7.55 5.84 6.00
N CYS A 106 8.03 6.16 7.20
CA CYS A 106 8.82 7.35 7.47
C CYS A 106 10.31 7.00 7.62
N PRO A 107 11.21 8.00 7.59
CA PRO A 107 12.61 7.80 7.97
C PRO A 107 12.71 7.11 9.34
N GLU A 108 13.80 6.37 9.55
CA GLU A 108 14.07 5.60 10.79
C GLU A 108 13.10 4.43 11.06
N GLN A 109 12.47 3.86 10.01
CA GLN A 109 11.56 2.71 10.12
C GLN A 109 10.32 2.97 10.99
N ARG A 110 9.94 4.24 11.15
CA ARG A 110 8.69 4.60 11.83
C ARG A 110 7.53 4.47 10.85
N LEU A 111 6.37 4.06 11.38
CA LEU A 111 5.14 3.97 10.62
C LEU A 111 4.15 5.01 11.13
N VAL A 112 3.48 5.70 10.20
CA VAL A 112 2.44 6.67 10.51
C VAL A 112 1.16 6.27 9.80
N ALA A 113 0.05 6.18 10.54
CA ALA A 113 -1.26 5.91 9.99
C ALA A 113 -1.88 7.20 9.43
N LEU A 114 -2.34 7.14 8.19
CA LEU A 114 -3.03 8.23 7.50
C LEU A 114 -4.34 7.74 6.90
N GLU A 115 -5.24 8.68 6.70
CA GLU A 115 -6.52 8.44 6.04
C GLU A 115 -6.37 8.74 4.55
N LEU A 116 -6.56 7.72 3.73
CA LEU A 116 -6.59 7.82 2.28
C LEU A 116 -8.03 7.94 1.79
N ARG A 117 -8.29 9.03 1.06
CA ARG A 117 -9.55 9.27 0.34
C ARG A 117 -9.30 9.38 -1.15
N ILE A 118 -10.01 8.57 -1.94
CA ILE A 118 -10.00 8.64 -3.40
C ILE A 118 -11.23 9.43 -3.83
N LYS A 119 -11.04 10.56 -4.51
CA LYS A 119 -12.14 11.50 -4.82
C LYS A 119 -13.07 10.98 -5.93
N ASP A 120 -12.51 10.27 -6.91
CA ASP A 120 -13.28 9.72 -8.02
C ASP A 120 -13.81 8.32 -7.64
N ILE A 121 -15.13 8.15 -7.68
CA ILE A 121 -15.82 6.90 -7.30
C ILE A 121 -15.38 5.72 -8.17
N ARG A 122 -15.07 5.94 -9.45
CA ARG A 122 -14.61 4.88 -10.35
C ARG A 122 -13.20 4.45 -9.98
N GLU A 123 -12.34 5.42 -9.65
CA GLU A 123 -10.98 5.14 -9.19
C GLU A 123 -10.97 4.47 -7.81
N ASP A 124 -11.87 4.87 -6.92
CA ASP A 124 -12.06 4.23 -5.61
C ASP A 124 -12.45 2.76 -5.79
N GLN A 125 -13.43 2.47 -6.67
CA GLN A 125 -13.82 1.10 -6.98
C GLN A 125 -12.67 0.30 -7.62
N ASN A 126 -11.98 0.88 -8.62
CA ASN A 126 -10.83 0.24 -9.25
C ASN A 126 -9.73 -0.09 -8.22
N PHE A 127 -9.54 0.78 -7.23
CA PHE A 127 -8.57 0.58 -6.17
C PHE A 127 -8.99 -0.52 -5.20
N ARG A 128 -10.28 -0.56 -4.82
CA ARG A 128 -10.87 -1.66 -4.02
C ARG A 128 -10.73 -3.00 -4.72
N ASP A 129 -11.06 -3.05 -6.01
CA ASP A 129 -10.96 -4.27 -6.82
C ASP A 129 -9.50 -4.75 -6.91
N LEU A 130 -8.55 -3.81 -7.06
CA LEU A 130 -7.14 -4.14 -7.03
C LEU A 130 -6.70 -4.72 -5.68
N LEU A 131 -7.08 -4.08 -4.57
CA LEU A 131 -6.75 -4.57 -3.22
C LEU A 131 -7.35 -5.96 -2.96
N PHE A 132 -8.57 -6.18 -3.40
CA PHE A 132 -9.23 -7.49 -3.29
C PHE A 132 -8.47 -8.56 -4.07
N ARG A 133 -8.11 -8.28 -5.33
CA ARG A 133 -7.30 -9.20 -6.16
C ARG A 133 -5.95 -9.52 -5.51
N ILE A 134 -5.25 -8.50 -4.99
CA ILE A 134 -3.96 -8.69 -4.30
C ILE A 134 -4.14 -9.57 -3.06
N ARG A 135 -5.22 -9.37 -2.31
CA ARG A 135 -5.54 -10.16 -1.14
C ARG A 135 -5.81 -11.62 -1.49
N GLU A 136 -6.65 -11.88 -2.48
CA GLU A 136 -6.92 -13.26 -2.94
C GLU A 136 -5.65 -13.95 -3.42
N GLU A 137 -4.79 -13.22 -4.16
CA GLU A 137 -3.49 -13.73 -4.60
C GLU A 137 -2.62 -14.14 -3.41
N TYR A 138 -2.55 -13.33 -2.36
CA TYR A 138 -1.81 -13.67 -1.15
C TYR A 138 -2.44 -14.79 -0.33
N GLU A 139 -3.76 -14.84 -0.21
CA GLU A 139 -4.45 -15.92 0.50
C GLU A 139 -4.20 -17.27 -0.20
N MET A 140 -4.23 -17.32 -1.54
CA MET A 140 -3.87 -18.55 -2.30
C MET A 140 -2.40 -18.95 -2.11
N ILE A 141 -1.48 -17.98 -2.09
CA ILE A 141 -0.05 -18.26 -1.89
C ILE A 141 0.21 -18.77 -0.47
N ASP A 142 -0.41 -18.12 0.53
CA ASP A 142 -0.28 -18.51 1.93
C ASP A 142 -0.82 -19.95 2.14
N GLU A 143 -1.98 -20.29 1.56
CA GLU A 143 -2.54 -21.66 1.60
C GLU A 143 -1.59 -22.69 0.96
N MET A 144 -1.01 -22.40 -0.21
CA MET A 144 -0.07 -23.32 -0.86
C MET A 144 1.23 -23.52 -0.07
N MET A 145 1.70 -22.48 0.64
CA MET A 145 2.89 -22.57 1.47
C MET A 145 2.61 -23.37 2.75
N GLU A 146 1.46 -23.17 3.39
CA GLU A 146 1.04 -23.94 4.58
C GLU A 146 0.87 -25.44 4.27
N GLU A 147 0.30 -25.78 3.10
CA GLU A 147 0.16 -27.19 2.67
C GLU A 147 1.51 -27.90 2.42
N SER A 148 2.56 -27.14 2.07
CA SER A 148 3.88 -27.69 1.76
C SER A 148 4.68 -28.09 3.00
N ASP A 149 4.39 -27.48 4.16
CA ASP A 149 5.04 -27.80 5.43
C ASP A 149 4.41 -29.03 6.11
N ASP A 150 3.16 -29.39 5.78
CA ASP A 150 2.41 -30.47 6.43
C ASP A 150 2.72 -31.88 5.89
N PHE A 151 3.46 -31.99 4.77
CA PHE A 151 3.90 -33.29 4.22
C PHE A 151 5.18 -33.85 4.89
N GLY A 152 5.76 -33.13 5.85
CA GLY A 152 7.02 -33.50 6.53
C GLY A 152 6.88 -34.44 7.74
N ASP A 153 5.69 -34.57 8.33
CA ASP A 153 5.52 -35.20 9.66
C ASP A 153 4.92 -36.63 9.64
N PHE A 154 4.76 -37.25 8.46
CA PHE A 154 4.18 -38.60 8.32
C PHE A 154 5.21 -39.74 8.18
N ILE A 155 6.51 -39.50 8.40
CA ILE A 155 7.53 -40.56 8.51
C ILE A 155 8.31 -40.38 9.81
N GLY A 156 7.73 -40.90 10.90
CA GLY A 156 8.37 -41.10 12.20
C GLY A 156 7.96 -42.44 12.79
#